data_AF-A0A497BLK0-F1
#
_entry.id   AF-A0A497BLK0-F1
#
_cell.length_a   1.000
_cell.length_b   1.000
_cell.length_c   1.000
_cell.angle_alpha   90.00
_cell.angle_beta   90.00
_cell.angle_gamma   90.00
#
_symmetry.space_group_name_H-M   'P 1'
#
loop_
_entity.id
_entity.type
_entity.pdbx_description
1 polymer ?
#
loop_
_entity_poly.entity_id
_entity_poly.type
_entity_poly.pdbx_seq_one_letter_code
_entity_poly.pdbx_strand_id
1 'polypeptide(L)'
;MTKSQIRSLFIVHCSLLLAFILRCYRLVAQSIWWDEAISLHLATSPVTDLLADRAAHVHPPLYFLLLKGWVALAGASGFSVRFFSVWFNTLLVAAIYAFGRRYLDRRTGLIAALLTAISPLYVIYSQEARVYALLPLIYLILLALVNRLTDAPRNSPFDWLLLVGVQVMGLHLHYVVLLAVAYVNLMLLLRLWRRRRRRELARWLVSLALVAILCLPWAVTVFANREAVQADVGASNPFIEPVPLDHFARLLWTFQWSGLTAAPGYPPLSFAALLLAGLLLIALVILMTGARTRTTAIRLLAHWLLPLAPALLMWQAKPLSHPRYVALFAVALLLFVGYALAQLGRRVVGRTLSVVLGLTILAHSAIALHAWYCDPNFGKDDVRGLAAHLEAETTAADLIVAPWQDWSLDYAYHGPAPIIRPNPADESATRETLAAQTAAARRVFVVDYPRDNRDRRELVPFALESAGSLIERRSFKGLRVRLYVLDGPVEPVPQLAPAGADFGPLCLTAAWVEQSPPADTAVTV
;
A
#
# COMPACT_ATOMS: atom_id res chain seq x y z
N MET A 1 26.06 32.62 10.84
CA MET A 1 25.84 31.20 11.20
C MET A 1 27.08 30.65 11.89
N THR A 2 26.95 29.81 12.92
CA THR A 2 28.11 29.14 13.54
C THR A 2 28.66 28.02 12.64
N LYS A 3 29.95 27.64 12.77
CA LYS A 3 30.54 26.48 12.05
C LYS A 3 29.71 25.21 12.25
N SER A 4 29.18 25.02 13.46
CA SER A 4 28.27 23.93 13.78
C SER A 4 26.95 24.03 12.99
N GLN A 5 26.36 25.23 12.86
CA GLN A 5 25.17 25.50 12.02
C GLN A 5 25.38 25.05 10.57
N ILE A 6 26.48 25.48 9.96
CA ILE A 6 26.86 25.14 8.59
C ILE A 6 26.99 23.62 8.41
N ARG A 7 27.72 22.93 9.30
CA ARG A 7 27.92 21.48 9.22
C ARG A 7 26.62 20.69 9.18
N SER A 8 25.64 21.00 10.04
CA SER A 8 24.40 20.22 9.99
C SER A 8 23.49 20.62 8.85
N LEU A 9 23.56 21.85 8.35
CA LEU A 9 22.87 22.17 7.10
C LEU A 9 23.46 21.34 5.97
N PHE A 10 24.79 21.27 5.85
CA PHE A 10 25.45 20.42 4.88
C PHE A 10 24.98 18.96 4.99
N ILE A 11 24.99 18.36 6.19
CA ILE A 11 24.51 16.98 6.39
C ILE A 11 23.06 16.81 5.94
N VAL A 12 22.16 17.75 6.28
CA VAL A 12 20.75 17.67 5.85
C VAL A 12 20.61 17.76 4.34
N HIS A 13 21.35 18.65 3.68
CA HIS A 13 21.33 18.76 2.21
C HIS A 13 21.88 17.48 1.57
N CYS A 14 22.97 16.91 2.10
CA CYS A 14 23.48 15.61 1.65
C CYS A 14 22.46 14.49 1.86
N SER A 15 21.76 14.47 3.00
CA SER A 15 20.69 13.49 3.27
C SER A 15 19.52 13.66 2.31
N LEU A 16 19.13 14.89 1.98
CA LEU A 16 18.07 15.17 1.00
C LEU A 16 18.49 14.76 -0.41
N LEU A 17 19.72 15.08 -0.81
CA LEU A 17 20.26 14.70 -2.12
C LEU A 17 20.38 13.18 -2.25
N LEU A 18 20.94 12.51 -1.23
CA LEU A 18 21.01 11.05 -1.17
C LEU A 18 19.60 10.44 -1.23
N ALA A 19 18.66 10.98 -0.46
CA ALA A 19 17.28 10.53 -0.47
C ALA A 19 16.66 10.65 -1.86
N PHE A 20 16.82 11.80 -2.52
CA PHE A 20 16.30 12.04 -3.86
C PHE A 20 16.93 11.10 -4.90
N ILE A 21 18.26 10.92 -4.87
CA ILE A 21 18.97 10.01 -5.78
C ILE A 21 18.45 8.57 -5.62
N LEU A 22 18.38 8.06 -4.38
CA LEU A 22 17.89 6.70 -4.13
C LEU A 22 16.44 6.51 -4.61
N ARG A 23 15.58 7.51 -4.40
CA ARG A 23 14.17 7.45 -4.78
C ARG A 23 13.98 7.54 -6.31
N CYS A 24 14.81 8.31 -7.01
CA CYS A 24 14.79 8.42 -8.48
C CYS A 24 15.53 7.28 -9.19
N TYR A 25 16.45 6.59 -8.51
CA TYR A 25 17.24 5.52 -9.11
C TYR A 25 16.33 4.40 -9.62
N ARG A 26 16.40 4.10 -10.93
CA ARG A 26 15.59 3.07 -11.60
C ARG A 26 14.07 3.22 -11.38
N LEU A 27 13.57 4.45 -11.27
CA LEU A 27 12.16 4.77 -10.98
C LEU A 27 11.15 4.07 -11.93
N VAL A 28 11.51 3.86 -13.19
CA VAL A 28 10.68 3.20 -14.22
C VAL A 28 11.16 1.80 -14.61
N ALA A 29 12.09 1.22 -13.86
CA ALA A 29 12.69 -0.06 -14.22
C ALA A 29 11.74 -1.25 -14.02
N GLN A 30 10.78 -1.16 -13.10
CA GLN A 30 9.74 -2.16 -12.92
C GLN A 30 8.42 -1.70 -13.58
N SER A 31 7.64 -2.66 -14.09
CA SER A 31 6.35 -2.41 -14.74
C SER A 31 5.37 -1.67 -13.82
N ILE A 32 4.40 -0.97 -14.41
CA ILE A 32 3.22 -0.51 -13.69
C ILE A 32 2.41 -1.75 -13.36
N TRP A 33 2.30 -2.08 -12.08
CA TRP A 33 1.51 -3.21 -11.58
C TRP A 33 0.08 -2.77 -11.29
N TRP A 34 -0.79 -3.74 -11.07
CA TRP A 34 -2.23 -3.58 -10.89
C TRP A 34 -2.65 -2.35 -10.06
N ASP A 35 -2.13 -2.21 -8.84
CA ASP A 35 -2.46 -1.11 -7.91
C ASP A 35 -2.08 0.28 -8.45
N GLU A 36 -0.95 0.38 -9.15
CA GLU A 36 -0.50 1.62 -9.79
C GLU A 36 -1.34 1.90 -11.04
N ALA A 37 -1.74 0.86 -11.78
CA ALA A 37 -2.58 0.99 -12.96
C ALA A 37 -3.97 1.54 -12.60
N ILE A 38 -4.60 1.08 -11.52
CA ILE A 38 -5.84 1.68 -10.99
C ILE A 38 -5.66 3.17 -10.70
N SER A 39 -4.53 3.51 -10.06
CA SER A 39 -4.25 4.90 -9.68
C SER A 39 -4.06 5.80 -10.90
N LEU A 40 -3.36 5.31 -11.92
CA LEU A 40 -3.16 6.01 -13.18
C LEU A 40 -4.44 6.10 -14.01
N HIS A 41 -5.20 5.00 -14.13
CA HIS A 41 -6.49 4.94 -14.82
C HIS A 41 -7.41 6.05 -14.33
N LEU A 42 -7.62 6.12 -13.02
CA LEU A 42 -8.55 7.08 -12.44
C LEU A 42 -8.02 8.50 -12.46
N ALA A 43 -6.70 8.69 -12.39
CA ALA A 43 -6.10 10.00 -12.62
C ALA A 43 -6.38 10.51 -14.04
N THR A 44 -6.48 9.62 -15.02
CA THR A 44 -6.82 9.96 -16.41
C THR A 44 -8.33 10.01 -16.70
N SER A 45 -9.17 9.30 -15.94
CA SER A 45 -10.63 9.29 -16.12
C SER A 45 -11.31 10.62 -15.74
N PRO A 46 -12.53 10.91 -16.26
CA PRO A 46 -13.35 12.03 -15.78
C PRO A 46 -13.50 12.06 -14.25
N VAL A 47 -13.65 13.25 -13.67
CA VAL A 47 -13.78 13.41 -12.21
C VAL A 47 -15.02 12.68 -11.68
N THR A 48 -16.11 12.68 -12.45
CA THR A 48 -17.34 11.94 -12.13
C THR A 48 -17.08 10.46 -11.97
N ASP A 49 -16.33 9.87 -12.90
CA ASP A 49 -16.05 8.43 -12.95
C ASP A 49 -15.10 8.04 -11.82
N LEU A 50 -14.09 8.89 -11.55
CA LEU A 50 -13.23 8.74 -10.38
C LEU A 50 -14.05 8.74 -9.08
N LEU A 51 -14.94 9.71 -8.90
CA LEU A 51 -15.73 9.81 -7.66
C LEU A 51 -16.73 8.65 -7.54
N ALA A 52 -17.35 8.23 -8.64
CA ALA A 52 -18.26 7.09 -8.68
C ALA A 52 -17.54 5.77 -8.34
N ASP A 53 -16.40 5.52 -8.98
CA ASP A 53 -15.56 4.36 -8.67
C ASP A 53 -15.14 4.36 -7.19
N ARG A 54 -14.66 5.50 -6.68
CA ARG A 54 -14.25 5.63 -5.28
C ARG A 54 -15.39 5.41 -4.31
N ALA A 55 -16.59 5.87 -4.63
CA ALA A 55 -17.78 5.62 -3.83
C ALA A 55 -18.17 4.13 -3.83
N ALA A 56 -18.11 3.47 -5.00
CA ALA A 56 -18.46 2.05 -5.15
C ALA A 56 -17.45 1.12 -4.46
N HIS A 57 -16.15 1.44 -4.54
CA HIS A 57 -15.07 0.67 -3.92
C HIS A 57 -14.65 1.21 -2.54
N VAL A 58 -15.38 2.21 -2.03
CA VAL A 58 -15.25 2.72 -0.66
C VAL A 58 -13.82 3.16 -0.35
N HIS A 59 -13.12 3.80 -1.28
CA HIS A 59 -11.78 4.35 -1.06
C HIS A 59 -11.79 5.88 -1.08
N PRO A 60 -11.22 6.57 -0.08
CA PRO A 60 -11.24 8.03 -0.06
C PRO A 60 -10.60 8.66 -1.32
N PRO A 61 -11.22 9.69 -1.93
CA PRO A 61 -10.84 10.11 -3.28
C PRO A 61 -9.63 11.07 -3.33
N LEU A 62 -9.19 11.64 -2.20
CA LEU A 62 -8.26 12.77 -2.22
C LEU A 62 -6.93 12.44 -2.87
N TYR A 63 -6.38 11.24 -2.63
CA TYR A 63 -5.12 10.83 -3.25
C TYR A 63 -5.22 10.84 -4.78
N PHE A 64 -6.31 10.30 -5.32
CA PHE A 64 -6.54 10.20 -6.76
C PHE A 64 -6.83 11.55 -7.40
N LEU A 65 -7.54 12.44 -6.69
CA LEU A 65 -7.77 13.82 -7.13
C LEU A 65 -6.46 14.62 -7.18
N LEU A 66 -5.59 14.45 -6.19
CA LEU A 66 -4.26 15.08 -6.18
C LEU A 66 -3.39 14.52 -7.31
N LEU A 67 -3.40 13.20 -7.52
CA LEU A 67 -2.67 12.57 -8.61
C LEU A 67 -3.20 13.00 -9.97
N LYS A 68 -4.52 13.16 -10.14
CA LYS A 68 -5.14 13.71 -11.35
C LYS A 68 -4.64 15.12 -11.66
N GLY A 69 -4.64 16.01 -10.67
CA GLY A 69 -4.10 17.36 -10.82
C GLY A 69 -2.62 17.35 -11.21
N TRP A 70 -1.84 16.43 -10.63
CA TRP A 70 -0.44 16.24 -11.00
C TRP A 70 -0.26 15.72 -12.43
N VAL A 71 -1.04 14.70 -12.83
CA VAL A 71 -1.01 14.13 -14.19
C VAL A 71 -1.39 15.18 -15.24
N ALA A 72 -2.32 16.08 -14.94
CA ALA A 72 -2.66 17.19 -15.83
C ALA A 72 -1.48 18.17 -16.06
N LEU A 73 -0.55 18.28 -15.10
CA LEU A 73 0.62 19.17 -15.17
C LEU A 73 1.86 18.46 -15.73
N ALA A 74 2.09 17.21 -15.34
CA ALA A 74 3.33 16.47 -15.59
C ALA A 74 3.19 15.32 -16.62
N GLY A 75 1.97 15.08 -17.11
CA GLY A 75 1.65 14.03 -18.07
C GLY A 75 1.34 12.68 -17.43
N ALA A 76 0.67 11.81 -18.21
CA ALA A 76 0.29 10.45 -17.82
C ALA A 76 1.38 9.45 -18.23
N SER A 77 2.37 9.24 -17.36
CA SER A 77 3.42 8.24 -17.58
C SER A 77 3.84 7.59 -16.27
N GLY A 78 4.41 6.39 -16.33
CA GLY A 78 4.92 5.69 -15.15
C GLY A 78 5.98 6.48 -14.39
N PHE A 79 6.80 7.28 -15.08
CA PHE A 79 7.73 8.22 -14.45
C PHE A 79 6.97 9.30 -13.67
N SER A 80 6.04 9.99 -14.33
CA SER A 80 5.31 11.13 -13.76
C SER A 80 4.55 10.74 -12.48
N VAL A 81 3.79 9.65 -12.50
CA VAL A 81 2.98 9.25 -11.34
C VAL A 81 3.81 8.76 -10.16
N ARG A 82 4.96 8.12 -10.41
CA ARG A 82 5.88 7.73 -9.33
C ARG A 82 6.67 8.93 -8.80
N PHE A 83 7.02 9.89 -9.67
CA PHE A 83 7.71 11.10 -9.27
C PHE A 83 6.88 11.97 -8.31
N PHE A 84 5.55 11.93 -8.42
CA PHE A 84 4.64 12.51 -7.41
C PHE A 84 4.92 11.99 -5.99
N SER A 85 5.09 10.67 -5.84
CA SER A 85 5.42 10.01 -4.57
C SER A 85 6.84 10.35 -4.08
N VAL A 86 7.80 10.51 -4.99
CA VAL A 86 9.18 10.90 -4.68
C VAL A 86 9.24 12.23 -3.92
N TRP A 87 8.41 13.21 -4.29
CA TRP A 87 8.36 14.52 -3.63
C TRP A 87 8.03 14.40 -2.14
N PHE A 88 6.91 13.76 -1.81
CA PHE A 88 6.47 13.65 -0.41
C PHE A 88 7.45 12.87 0.45
N ASN A 89 8.03 11.81 -0.11
CA ASN A 89 8.98 11.01 0.62
C ASN A 89 10.35 11.69 0.78
N THR A 90 10.76 12.55 -0.16
CA THR A 90 11.94 13.41 0.00
C THR A 90 11.68 14.50 1.05
N LEU A 91 10.49 15.11 1.03
CA LEU A 91 10.06 16.08 2.05
C LEU A 91 10.00 15.48 3.46
N LEU A 92 9.67 14.18 3.58
CA LEU A 92 9.70 13.45 4.85
C LEU A 92 11.07 13.52 5.54
N VAL A 93 12.17 13.49 4.78
CA VAL A 93 13.55 13.59 5.31
C VAL A 93 13.81 14.96 5.94
N ALA A 94 13.33 16.03 5.31
CA ALA A 94 13.41 17.38 5.89
C ALA A 94 12.49 17.51 7.12
N ALA A 95 11.29 16.95 7.04
CA ALA A 95 10.30 17.02 8.12
C ALA A 95 10.78 16.27 9.37
N ILE A 96 11.35 15.07 9.23
CA ILE A 96 11.86 14.28 10.37
C ILE A 96 13.08 14.95 11.01
N TYR A 97 13.96 15.58 10.21
CA TYR A 97 15.02 16.43 10.73
C TYR A 97 14.45 17.58 11.57
N ALA A 98 13.49 18.32 11.03
CA ALA A 98 12.88 19.48 11.69
C ALA A 98 12.19 19.07 12.99
N PHE A 99 11.45 17.95 12.98
CA PHE A 99 10.82 17.37 14.16
C PHE A 99 11.86 17.00 15.22
N GLY A 100 12.86 16.19 14.85
CA GLY A 100 13.88 15.72 15.78
C GLY A 100 14.71 16.86 16.36
N ARG A 101 15.12 17.83 15.54
CA ARG A 101 15.85 19.02 16.00
C ARG A 101 15.04 19.85 17.00
N ARG A 102 13.72 20.01 16.78
CA ARG A 102 12.86 20.88 17.60
C ARG A 102 12.43 20.23 18.90
N TYR A 103 12.04 18.94 18.88
CA TYR A 103 11.40 18.27 20.01
C TYR A 103 12.31 17.28 20.76
N LEU A 104 13.49 17.00 20.22
CA LEU A 104 14.51 16.14 20.82
C LEU A 104 15.82 16.91 20.93
N ASP A 105 16.74 16.67 20.01
CA ASP A 105 17.99 17.41 19.88
C ASP A 105 18.49 17.33 18.43
N ARG A 106 19.44 18.22 18.11
CA ARG A 106 19.96 18.35 16.76
C ARG A 106 20.63 17.09 16.21
N ARG A 107 21.35 16.33 17.05
CA ARG A 107 22.03 15.10 16.64
C ARG A 107 20.99 14.02 16.33
N THR A 108 19.97 13.89 17.18
CA THR A 108 18.83 13.00 16.92
C THR A 108 18.14 13.31 15.60
N GLY A 109 17.83 14.59 15.33
CA GLY A 109 17.22 15.01 14.07
C GLY A 109 18.07 14.68 12.84
N LEU A 110 19.39 14.88 12.92
CA LEU A 110 20.30 14.53 11.82
C LEU A 110 20.34 13.02 11.55
N ILE A 111 20.46 12.21 12.59
CA ILE A 111 20.53 10.76 12.44
C ILE A 111 19.19 10.24 11.90
N ALA A 112 18.07 10.70 12.45
CA ALA A 112 16.75 10.30 11.96
C ALA A 112 16.56 10.64 10.47
N ALA A 113 17.01 11.81 10.01
CA ALA A 113 16.95 12.19 8.61
C ALA A 113 17.81 11.28 7.72
N LEU A 114 19.03 10.95 8.15
CA LEU A 114 19.89 10.01 7.42
C LEU A 114 19.26 8.62 7.35
N LEU A 115 18.70 8.12 8.46
CA LEU A 115 18.00 6.83 8.51
C LEU A 115 16.80 6.81 7.56
N THR A 116 16.00 7.89 7.51
CA THR A 116 14.88 8.02 6.57
C THR A 116 15.34 8.13 5.12
N ALA A 117 16.47 8.78 4.86
CA ALA A 117 17.03 8.90 3.52
C ALA A 117 17.37 7.53 2.93
N ILE A 118 17.98 6.64 3.73
CA ILE A 118 18.41 5.30 3.30
C ILE A 118 17.39 4.19 3.57
N SER A 119 16.25 4.50 4.20
CA SER A 119 15.25 3.50 4.59
C SER A 119 14.67 2.79 3.35
N PRO A 120 14.87 1.47 3.20
CA PRO A 120 14.34 0.70 2.08
C PRO A 120 12.81 0.83 1.96
N LEU A 121 12.09 0.75 3.09
CA LEU A 121 10.64 0.99 3.15
C LEU A 121 10.26 2.29 2.43
N TYR A 122 10.92 3.40 2.78
CA TYR A 122 10.58 4.69 2.21
C TYR A 122 11.09 4.92 0.79
N VAL A 123 12.16 4.24 0.39
CA VAL A 123 12.60 4.21 -1.01
C VAL A 123 11.59 3.46 -1.87
N ILE A 124 11.23 2.22 -1.52
CA ILE A 124 10.31 1.37 -2.30
C ILE A 124 8.96 2.06 -2.47
N TYR A 125 8.34 2.51 -1.38
CA TYR A 125 7.02 3.15 -1.46
C TYR A 125 7.05 4.55 -2.07
N SER A 126 8.22 5.19 -2.22
CA SER A 126 8.35 6.40 -3.04
C SER A 126 8.35 6.11 -4.54
N GLN A 127 8.67 4.87 -4.94
CA GLN A 127 8.67 4.38 -6.31
C GLN A 127 7.35 3.70 -6.69
N GLU A 128 6.31 3.91 -5.89
CA GLU A 128 4.94 3.48 -6.17
C GLU A 128 4.04 4.70 -6.31
N ALA A 129 3.21 4.73 -7.35
CA ALA A 129 2.10 5.66 -7.49
C ALA A 129 0.93 5.27 -6.55
N ARG A 130 1.21 5.29 -5.24
CA ARG A 130 0.26 4.99 -4.17
C ARG A 130 0.37 6.00 -3.02
N VAL A 131 -0.67 6.07 -2.20
CA VAL A 131 -0.80 7.03 -1.10
C VAL A 131 0.28 6.88 0.00
N TYR A 132 0.93 5.71 0.11
CA TYR A 132 1.82 5.37 1.22
C TYR A 132 3.08 6.23 1.32
N ALA A 133 3.52 6.88 0.23
CA ALA A 133 4.62 7.84 0.28
C ALA A 133 4.27 9.12 1.07
N LEU A 134 2.99 9.51 1.09
CA LEU A 134 2.48 10.74 1.70
C LEU A 134 2.09 10.56 3.18
N LEU A 135 1.55 9.40 3.54
CA LEU A 135 1.01 9.17 4.89
C LEU A 135 2.01 9.37 6.06
N PRO A 136 3.30 8.97 5.97
CA PRO A 136 4.25 9.20 7.05
C PRO A 136 4.48 10.70 7.31
N LEU A 137 4.41 11.53 6.27
CA LEU A 137 4.54 13.00 6.40
C LEU A 137 3.32 13.58 7.13
N ILE A 138 2.12 13.14 6.77
CA ILE A 138 0.87 13.50 7.47
C ILE A 138 0.97 13.12 8.95
N TYR A 139 1.41 11.90 9.25
CA TYR A 139 1.54 11.45 10.63
C TYR A 139 2.54 12.29 11.43
N LEU A 140 3.69 12.61 10.84
CA LEU A 140 4.70 13.44 11.49
C LEU A 140 4.21 14.88 11.73
N ILE A 141 3.45 15.45 10.80
CA ILE A 141 2.79 16.76 10.97
C ILE A 141 1.80 16.71 12.13
N LEU A 142 0.97 15.67 12.22
CA LEU A 142 0.03 15.49 13.33
C LEU A 142 0.76 15.44 14.69
N LEU A 143 1.86 14.67 14.78
CA LEU A 143 2.69 14.63 15.99
C LEU A 143 3.27 16.01 16.35
N ALA A 144 3.73 16.76 15.34
CA ALA A 144 4.27 18.10 15.54
C ALA A 144 3.20 19.07 16.06
N LEU A 145 1.98 18.99 15.53
CA LEU A 145 0.85 19.83 15.94
C LEU A 145 0.43 19.57 17.38
N VAL A 146 0.37 18.31 17.83
CA VAL A 146 0.08 18.03 19.25
C VAL A 146 1.12 18.65 20.17
N ASN A 147 2.39 18.61 19.81
CA ASN A 147 3.44 19.28 20.59
C ASN A 147 3.26 20.81 20.59
N ARG A 148 3.00 21.44 19.43
CA ARG A 148 2.74 22.89 19.35
C ARG A 148 1.53 23.33 20.17
N LEU A 149 0.42 22.62 20.05
CA LEU A 149 -0.83 22.94 20.75
C LEU A 149 -0.72 22.78 22.26
N THR A 150 0.19 21.92 22.73
CA THR A 150 0.40 21.68 24.16
C THR A 150 1.48 22.58 24.78
N ASP A 151 2.39 23.17 24.00
CA ASP A 151 3.41 24.11 24.45
C ASP A 151 2.89 25.57 24.51
N ALA A 152 2.31 25.96 25.66
CA ALA A 152 1.92 27.37 25.90
C ALA A 152 3.15 28.25 26.22
N PRO A 153 3.11 29.56 25.91
CA PRO A 153 2.02 30.31 25.28
C PRO A 153 2.04 30.29 23.74
N ARG A 154 2.69 29.29 23.12
CA ARG A 154 3.04 29.32 21.68
C ARG A 154 1.97 28.78 20.73
N ASN A 155 0.79 28.39 21.24
CA ASN A 155 -0.29 27.91 20.37
C ASN A 155 -1.11 29.09 19.82
N SER A 156 -1.53 29.01 18.56
CA SER A 156 -2.39 30.01 17.91
C SER A 156 -3.70 29.38 17.43
N PRO A 157 -4.75 30.17 17.16
CA PRO A 157 -5.96 29.67 16.49
C PRO A 157 -5.66 28.98 15.14
N PHE A 158 -4.64 29.47 14.43
CA PHE A 158 -4.18 28.86 13.18
C PHE A 158 -3.65 27.43 13.38
N ASP A 159 -3.00 27.12 14.51
CA ASP A 159 -2.55 25.75 14.80
C ASP A 159 -3.73 24.76 14.95
N TRP A 160 -4.88 25.24 15.43
CA TRP A 160 -6.12 24.43 15.50
C TRP A 160 -6.73 24.22 14.12
N LEU A 161 -6.77 25.27 13.29
CA LEU A 161 -7.23 25.14 11.91
C LEU A 161 -6.33 24.17 11.11
N LEU A 162 -5.01 24.26 11.31
CA LEU A 162 -4.06 23.34 10.69
C LEU A 162 -4.24 21.91 11.19
N LEU A 163 -4.55 21.71 12.48
CA LEU A 163 -4.91 20.39 13.00
C LEU A 163 -6.17 19.83 12.30
N VAL A 164 -7.24 20.62 12.18
CA VAL A 164 -8.46 20.20 11.47
C VAL A 164 -8.13 19.84 10.02
N GLY A 165 -7.44 20.72 9.29
CA GLY A 165 -7.10 20.50 7.89
C GLY A 165 -6.26 19.25 7.65
N VAL A 166 -5.24 19.00 8.48
CA VAL A 166 -4.38 17.81 8.34
C VAL A 166 -5.13 16.52 8.72
N GLN A 167 -6.01 16.55 9.73
CA GLN A 167 -6.85 15.40 10.07
C GLN A 167 -7.83 15.06 8.94
N VAL A 168 -8.55 16.07 8.42
CA VAL A 168 -9.49 15.90 7.30
C VAL A 168 -8.77 15.40 6.05
N MET A 169 -7.64 16.01 5.68
CA MET A 169 -6.82 15.56 4.56
C MET A 169 -6.37 14.11 4.77
N GLY A 170 -5.85 13.78 5.94
CA GLY A 170 -5.41 12.42 6.27
C GLY A 170 -6.52 11.37 6.12
N LEU A 171 -7.70 11.64 6.68
CA LEU A 171 -8.87 10.75 6.60
C LEU A 171 -9.40 10.61 5.16
N HIS A 172 -9.29 11.66 4.34
CA HIS A 172 -9.66 11.60 2.92
C HIS A 172 -8.57 11.03 2.02
N LEU A 173 -7.36 10.78 2.54
CA LEU A 173 -6.30 10.06 1.83
C LEU A 173 -6.40 8.54 2.04
N HIS A 174 -6.57 8.09 3.28
CA HIS A 174 -6.64 6.67 3.60
C HIS A 174 -7.21 6.41 5.02
N TYR A 175 -8.04 5.38 5.19
CA TYR A 175 -8.67 5.08 6.48
C TYR A 175 -7.71 4.71 7.60
N VAL A 176 -6.53 4.17 7.28
CA VAL A 176 -5.52 3.86 8.30
C VAL A 176 -5.08 5.10 9.08
N VAL A 177 -5.26 6.29 8.51
CA VAL A 177 -4.98 7.56 9.20
C VAL A 177 -5.95 7.79 10.35
N LEU A 178 -7.12 7.13 10.41
CA LEU A 178 -8.00 7.14 11.57
C LEU A 178 -7.27 6.71 12.84
N LEU A 179 -6.37 5.71 12.76
CA LEU A 179 -5.58 5.25 13.90
C LEU A 179 -4.58 6.32 14.37
N ALA A 180 -3.95 7.03 13.41
CA ALA A 180 -3.11 8.17 13.71
C ALA A 180 -3.90 9.32 14.36
N VAL A 181 -5.07 9.65 13.80
CA VAL A 181 -5.98 10.71 14.28
C VAL A 181 -6.50 10.41 15.68
N ALA A 182 -6.93 9.18 15.94
CA ALA A 182 -7.37 8.73 17.25
C ALA A 182 -6.23 8.84 18.28
N TYR A 183 -5.03 8.37 17.91
CA TYR A 183 -3.86 8.45 18.77
C TYR A 183 -3.48 9.90 19.13
N VAL A 184 -3.41 10.80 18.15
CA VAL A 184 -3.03 12.20 18.41
C VAL A 184 -4.09 12.96 19.20
N ASN A 185 -5.38 12.70 18.98
CA ASN A 185 -6.46 13.32 19.73
C ASN A 185 -6.52 12.79 21.17
N LEU A 186 -6.29 11.49 21.40
CA LEU A 186 -6.17 10.94 22.75
C LEU A 186 -4.99 11.58 23.50
N MET A 187 -3.83 11.70 22.83
CA MET A 187 -2.67 12.36 23.43
C MET A 187 -2.95 13.83 23.75
N LEU A 188 -3.62 14.55 22.86
CA LEU A 188 -3.99 15.95 23.05
C LEU A 188 -4.95 16.10 24.23
N LEU A 189 -6.02 15.30 24.28
CA LEU A 189 -6.97 15.23 25.39
C LEU A 189 -6.25 15.02 26.73
N LEU A 190 -5.43 13.97 26.85
CA LEU A 190 -4.72 13.64 28.09
C LEU A 190 -3.80 14.78 28.54
N ARG A 191 -3.08 15.43 27.61
CA ARG A 191 -2.18 16.55 27.93
C ARG A 191 -2.94 17.81 28.35
N LEU A 192 -4.03 18.16 27.66
CA LEU A 192 -4.85 19.33 27.98
C LEU A 192 -5.61 19.15 29.30
N TRP A 193 -6.16 17.95 29.53
CA TRP A 193 -6.87 17.61 30.75
C TRP A 193 -5.95 17.64 31.97
N ARG A 194 -4.79 16.97 31.90
CA ARG A 194 -3.80 16.97 33.00
C ARG A 194 -3.31 18.38 33.34
N ARG A 195 -3.23 19.28 32.35
CA ARG A 195 -2.84 20.69 32.52
C ARG A 195 -4.03 21.62 32.82
N ARG A 196 -5.24 21.09 33.01
CA ARG A 196 -6.49 21.82 33.31
C ARG A 196 -6.79 22.97 32.33
N ARG A 197 -6.46 22.79 31.05
CA ARG A 197 -6.61 23.82 30.01
C ARG A 197 -8.01 23.86 29.40
N ARG A 198 -8.97 24.41 30.16
CA ARG A 198 -10.41 24.40 29.77
C ARG A 198 -10.69 25.06 28.41
N ARG A 199 -10.02 26.18 28.10
CA ARG A 199 -10.22 26.91 26.83
C ARG A 199 -9.75 26.06 25.64
N GLU A 200 -8.60 25.42 25.76
CA GLU A 200 -8.05 24.53 24.74
C GLU A 200 -8.82 23.22 24.62
N LEU A 201 -9.38 22.70 25.71
CA LEU A 201 -10.31 21.57 25.65
C LEU A 201 -11.57 21.92 24.85
N ALA A 202 -12.13 23.12 25.03
CA ALA A 202 -13.24 23.59 24.20
C ALA A 202 -12.85 23.72 22.73
N ARG A 203 -11.68 24.29 22.42
CA ARG A 203 -11.15 24.36 21.05
C ARG A 203 -10.92 22.97 20.45
N TRP A 204 -10.48 22.02 21.26
CA TRP A 204 -10.32 20.62 20.86
C TRP A 204 -11.66 19.98 20.50
N LEU A 205 -12.70 20.16 21.32
CA LEU A 205 -14.04 19.68 21.00
C LEU A 205 -14.58 20.30 19.70
N VAL A 206 -14.39 21.61 19.51
CA VAL A 206 -14.76 22.28 18.25
C VAL A 206 -13.98 21.69 17.07
N SER A 207 -12.68 21.43 17.23
CA SER A 207 -11.87 20.82 16.17
C SER A 207 -12.36 19.41 15.80
N LEU A 208 -12.76 18.60 16.78
CA LEU A 208 -13.34 17.28 16.53
C LEU A 208 -14.68 17.37 15.81
N ALA A 209 -15.55 18.28 16.23
CA ALA A 209 -16.83 18.52 15.57
C ALA A 209 -16.64 18.93 14.11
N LEU A 210 -15.69 19.84 13.84
CA LEU A 210 -15.37 20.26 12.47
C LEU A 210 -14.82 19.11 11.62
N VAL A 211 -13.91 18.29 12.16
CA VAL A 211 -13.41 17.10 11.45
C VAL A 211 -14.54 16.13 11.15
N ALA A 212 -15.42 15.86 12.11
CA ALA A 212 -16.57 14.98 11.95
C ALA A 212 -17.53 15.50 10.87
N ILE A 213 -17.89 16.78 10.90
CA ILE A 213 -18.76 17.42 9.89
C ILE A 213 -18.13 17.32 8.50
N LEU A 214 -16.82 17.63 8.36
CA LEU A 214 -16.14 17.62 7.08
C LEU A 214 -15.93 16.20 6.52
N CYS A 215 -15.89 15.18 7.38
CA CYS A 215 -15.82 13.78 6.94
C CYS A 215 -17.21 13.11 6.81
N LEU A 216 -18.28 13.77 7.25
CA LEU A 216 -19.63 13.22 7.27
C LEU A 216 -20.13 12.81 5.87
N PRO A 217 -19.98 13.62 4.80
CA PRO A 217 -20.46 13.23 3.48
C PRO A 217 -19.86 11.90 3.01
N TRP A 218 -18.55 11.74 3.20
CA TRP A 218 -17.87 10.50 2.86
C TRP A 218 -18.31 9.34 3.74
N ALA A 219 -18.45 9.55 5.05
CA ALA A 219 -18.95 8.52 5.96
C ALA A 219 -20.35 8.02 5.57
N VAL A 220 -21.23 8.91 5.10
CA VAL A 220 -22.55 8.54 4.56
C VAL A 220 -22.40 7.69 3.30
N THR A 221 -21.51 8.06 2.37
CA THR A 221 -21.22 7.24 1.17
C THR A 221 -20.73 5.83 1.54
N VAL A 222 -19.80 5.72 2.50
CA VAL A 222 -19.31 4.42 3.00
C VAL A 222 -20.46 3.59 3.58
N PHE A 223 -21.32 4.22 4.40
CA PHE A 223 -22.45 3.53 5.01
C PHE A 223 -23.53 3.12 4.01
N ALA A 224 -23.76 3.91 2.97
CA ALA A 224 -24.68 3.60 1.88
C ALA A 224 -24.20 2.39 1.05
N ASN A 225 -22.87 2.24 0.87
CA ASN A 225 -22.26 1.13 0.14
C ASN A 225 -21.79 -0.02 1.05
N ARG A 226 -22.35 -0.14 2.27
CA ARG A 226 -21.90 -1.12 3.28
C ARG A 226 -21.92 -2.58 2.83
N GLU A 227 -22.81 -2.95 1.91
CA GLU A 227 -22.89 -4.31 1.37
C GLU A 227 -21.66 -4.63 0.52
N ALA A 228 -21.24 -3.69 -0.35
CA ALA A 228 -19.99 -3.78 -1.09
C ALA A 228 -18.78 -3.86 -0.15
N VAL A 229 -18.77 -3.06 0.93
CA VAL A 229 -17.72 -3.15 1.98
C VAL A 229 -17.70 -4.52 2.63
N GLN A 230 -18.86 -5.08 2.97
CA GLN A 230 -18.95 -6.39 3.63
C GLN A 230 -18.46 -7.51 2.71
N ALA A 231 -18.77 -7.43 1.41
CA ALA A 231 -18.28 -8.34 0.39
C ALA A 231 -16.74 -8.23 0.23
N ASP A 232 -16.20 -7.02 0.13
CA ASP A 232 -14.76 -6.77 -0.09
C ASP A 232 -13.90 -7.08 1.16
N VAL A 233 -14.40 -6.75 2.35
CA VAL A 233 -13.76 -7.06 3.65
C VAL A 233 -13.91 -8.54 4.03
N GLY A 234 -14.38 -9.38 3.09
CA GLY A 234 -14.49 -10.82 3.27
C GLY A 234 -15.23 -11.20 4.55
N ALA A 235 -16.21 -10.38 4.97
CA ALA A 235 -16.94 -10.58 6.22
C ALA A 235 -17.77 -11.88 6.25
N SER A 236 -17.71 -12.65 5.17
CA SER A 236 -18.45 -13.88 4.91
C SER A 236 -17.63 -15.18 4.98
N ASN A 237 -16.30 -15.17 5.20
CA ASN A 237 -15.53 -16.43 5.33
C ASN A 237 -15.02 -16.67 6.77
N PRO A 238 -15.83 -17.32 7.64
CA PRO A 238 -15.43 -17.66 9.00
C PRO A 238 -14.35 -18.76 9.08
N PHE A 239 -13.93 -19.34 7.95
CA PHE A 239 -12.97 -20.45 7.88
C PHE A 239 -11.54 -20.01 7.54
N ILE A 240 -11.26 -18.71 7.45
CA ILE A 240 -9.88 -18.25 7.25
C ILE A 240 -9.11 -18.40 8.57
N GLU A 241 -8.13 -19.29 8.59
CA GLU A 241 -7.24 -19.45 9.75
C GLU A 241 -6.53 -18.13 10.09
N PRO A 242 -6.48 -17.74 11.37
CA PRO A 242 -5.74 -16.56 11.79
C PRO A 242 -4.25 -16.75 11.48
N VAL A 243 -3.61 -15.68 10.98
CA VAL A 243 -2.17 -15.71 10.68
C VAL A 243 -1.40 -15.93 11.98
N PRO A 244 -0.52 -16.95 12.07
CA PRO A 244 0.26 -17.22 13.26
C PRO A 244 1.00 -15.97 13.77
N LEU A 245 0.89 -15.69 15.07
CA LEU A 245 1.42 -14.47 15.69
C LEU A 245 2.92 -14.29 15.45
N ASP A 246 3.68 -15.39 15.40
CA ASP A 246 5.11 -15.38 15.16
C ASP A 246 5.43 -15.03 13.70
N HIS A 247 4.71 -15.58 12.73
CA HIS A 247 4.80 -15.18 11.32
C HIS A 247 4.48 -13.70 11.16
N PHE A 248 3.40 -13.27 11.81
CA PHE A 248 2.93 -11.90 11.77
C PHE A 248 3.95 -10.90 12.33
N ALA A 249 4.50 -11.19 13.51
CA ALA A 249 5.54 -10.36 14.14
C ALA A 249 6.80 -10.28 13.25
N ARG A 250 7.23 -11.41 12.67
CA ARG A 250 8.36 -11.44 11.72
C ARG A 250 8.08 -10.63 10.47
N LEU A 251 6.90 -10.77 9.88
CA LEU A 251 6.47 -10.01 8.70
C LEU A 251 6.50 -8.51 8.99
N LEU A 252 5.87 -8.07 10.06
CA LEU A 252 5.83 -6.65 10.40
C LEU A 252 7.20 -6.06 10.72
N TRP A 253 8.00 -6.79 11.50
CA TRP A 253 9.33 -6.35 11.85
C TRP A 253 10.22 -6.22 10.61
N THR A 254 10.32 -7.27 9.80
CA THR A 254 11.12 -7.23 8.56
C THR A 254 10.58 -6.20 7.57
N PHE A 255 9.26 -6.04 7.46
CA PHE A 255 8.64 -5.06 6.57
C PHE A 255 8.93 -3.60 6.98
N GLN A 256 8.85 -3.26 8.28
CA GLN A 256 9.13 -1.89 8.75
C GLN A 256 10.59 -1.44 8.46
N TRP A 257 11.51 -2.41 8.30
CA TRP A 257 12.91 -2.15 7.98
C TRP A 257 13.25 -2.29 6.49
N SER A 258 12.64 -3.23 5.79
CA SER A 258 12.97 -3.54 4.39
C SER A 258 11.96 -2.99 3.36
N GLY A 259 10.69 -2.79 3.75
CA GLY A 259 9.59 -2.52 2.82
C GLY A 259 9.16 -3.70 1.95
N LEU A 260 9.78 -4.88 2.11
CA LEU A 260 9.55 -6.05 1.29
C LEU A 260 8.68 -7.06 2.04
N THR A 261 7.56 -7.46 1.45
CA THR A 261 6.65 -8.47 2.04
C THR A 261 7.27 -9.87 2.08
N ALA A 262 8.16 -10.17 1.13
CA ALA A 262 8.89 -11.44 1.06
C ALA A 262 10.14 -11.50 1.96
N ALA A 263 10.49 -10.41 2.66
CA ALA A 263 11.68 -10.36 3.52
C ALA A 263 11.77 -11.48 4.58
N PRO A 264 10.68 -11.93 5.23
CA PRO A 264 10.74 -13.05 6.18
C PRO A 264 11.30 -14.35 5.57
N GLY A 265 11.03 -14.58 4.28
CA GLY A 265 11.49 -15.76 3.54
C GLY A 265 12.91 -15.63 2.99
N TYR A 266 13.57 -14.47 3.17
CA TYR A 266 14.89 -14.20 2.62
C TYR A 266 15.95 -14.16 3.73
N PRO A 267 16.76 -15.22 3.91
CA PRO A 267 17.60 -15.41 5.10
C PRO A 267 18.51 -14.23 5.44
N PRO A 268 19.19 -13.55 4.47
CA PRO A 268 20.03 -12.39 4.79
C PRO A 268 19.26 -11.25 5.46
N LEU A 269 18.03 -10.96 4.99
CA LEU A 269 17.19 -9.90 5.57
C LEU A 269 16.62 -10.33 6.92
N SER A 270 16.13 -11.56 7.04
CA SER A 270 15.60 -12.10 8.29
C SER A 270 16.65 -12.13 9.40
N PHE A 271 17.87 -12.57 9.10
CA PHE A 271 18.98 -12.57 10.06
C PHE A 271 19.38 -11.16 10.47
N ALA A 272 19.57 -10.25 9.51
CA ALA A 272 19.92 -8.86 9.79
C ALA A 272 18.83 -8.15 10.62
N ALA A 273 17.54 -8.43 10.34
CA ALA A 273 16.42 -7.91 11.10
C ALA A 273 16.41 -8.46 12.54
N LEU A 274 16.68 -9.76 12.74
CA LEU A 274 16.75 -10.35 14.07
C LEU A 274 17.90 -9.75 14.90
N LEU A 275 19.09 -9.61 14.30
CA LEU A 275 20.23 -8.96 14.93
C LEU A 275 19.88 -7.51 15.32
N LEU A 276 19.22 -6.78 14.42
CA LEU A 276 18.75 -5.42 14.67
C LEU A 276 17.76 -5.36 15.84
N ALA A 277 16.84 -6.32 15.97
CA ALA A 277 15.92 -6.41 17.10
C ALA A 277 16.68 -6.58 18.42
N GLY A 278 17.65 -7.49 18.47
CA GLY A 278 18.50 -7.72 19.64
C GLY A 278 19.31 -6.49 20.05
N LEU A 279 19.96 -5.84 19.08
CA LEU A 279 20.74 -4.61 19.33
C LEU A 279 19.85 -3.45 19.82
N LEU A 280 18.65 -3.30 19.26
CA LEU A 280 17.69 -2.29 19.69
C LEU A 280 17.11 -2.57 21.07
N LEU A 281 16.93 -3.84 21.43
CA LEU A 281 16.54 -4.22 22.78
C LEU A 281 17.63 -3.86 23.80
N ILE A 282 18.90 -4.16 23.50
CA ILE A 282 20.03 -3.74 24.35
C ILE A 282 20.09 -2.22 24.46
N ALA A 283 19.95 -1.51 23.34
CA ALA A 283 19.89 -0.05 23.32
C ALA A 283 18.76 0.48 24.20
N LEU A 284 17.57 -0.13 24.10
CA LEU A 284 16.41 0.24 24.89
C LEU A 284 16.68 0.07 26.40
N VAL A 285 17.21 -1.09 26.81
CA VAL A 285 17.58 -1.35 28.22
C VAL A 285 18.53 -0.28 28.74
N ILE A 286 19.57 0.07 27.98
CA ILE A 286 20.51 1.13 28.38
C ILE A 286 19.79 2.48 28.52
N LEU A 287 18.89 2.84 27.59
CA LEU A 287 18.13 4.09 27.67
C LEU A 287 17.17 4.12 28.87
N MET A 288 16.67 2.97 29.32
CA MET A 288 15.79 2.86 30.50
C MET A 288 16.53 3.19 31.82
N THR A 289 17.87 3.09 31.86
CA THR A 289 18.66 3.40 33.07
C THR A 289 18.68 4.89 33.44
N GLY A 290 18.54 5.78 32.46
CA GLY A 290 18.56 7.23 32.69
C GLY A 290 17.15 7.81 32.74
N ALA A 291 16.81 8.59 33.77
CA ALA A 291 15.45 9.14 33.93
C ALA A 291 14.99 9.96 32.70
N ARG A 292 15.85 10.86 32.18
CA ARG A 292 15.53 11.68 31.00
C ARG A 292 15.46 10.86 29.70
N THR A 293 16.36 9.90 29.54
CA THR A 293 16.40 9.03 28.35
C THR A 293 15.21 8.09 28.32
N ARG A 294 14.83 7.54 29.48
CA ARG A 294 13.67 6.68 29.68
C ARG A 294 12.39 7.36 29.22
N THR A 295 12.08 8.55 29.74
CA THR A 295 10.83 9.27 29.38
C THR A 295 10.76 9.56 27.88
N THR A 296 11.88 9.94 27.27
CA THR A 296 11.93 10.24 25.84
C THR A 296 11.77 8.97 24.99
N ALA A 297 12.48 7.90 25.34
CA ALA A 297 12.39 6.61 24.68
C ALA A 297 10.98 6.01 24.75
N ILE A 298 10.36 5.99 25.93
CA ILE A 298 8.96 5.54 26.11
C ILE A 298 8.01 6.34 25.23
N ARG A 299 8.18 7.67 25.17
CA ARG A 299 7.34 8.53 24.32
C ARG A 299 7.49 8.22 22.83
N LEU A 300 8.72 8.00 22.35
CA LEU A 300 8.96 7.67 20.94
C LEU A 300 8.45 6.27 20.58
N LEU A 301 8.63 5.29 21.48
CA LEU A 301 8.03 3.97 21.33
C LEU A 301 6.50 4.04 21.36
N ALA A 302 5.91 4.89 22.19
CA ALA A 302 4.47 5.10 22.23
C ALA A 302 3.94 5.72 20.91
N HIS A 303 4.70 6.63 20.28
CA HIS A 303 4.38 7.14 18.95
C HIS A 303 4.42 6.04 17.87
N TRP A 304 5.17 4.97 18.08
CA TRP A 304 5.22 3.86 17.14
C TRP A 304 4.17 2.79 17.45
N LEU A 305 4.18 2.25 18.67
CA LEU A 305 3.42 1.05 19.06
C LEU A 305 1.94 1.32 19.33
N LEU A 306 1.57 2.44 19.96
CA LEU A 306 0.17 2.68 20.34
C LEU A 306 -0.77 2.87 19.14
N PRO A 307 -0.45 3.66 18.11
CA PRO A 307 -1.31 3.74 16.93
C PRO A 307 -1.22 2.48 16.04
N LEU A 308 -0.13 1.71 16.15
CA LEU A 308 0.05 0.45 15.45
C LEU A 308 -0.80 -0.68 16.06
N ALA A 309 -0.90 -0.75 17.39
CA ALA A 309 -1.55 -1.86 18.10
C ALA A 309 -2.98 -2.18 17.65
N PRO A 310 -3.89 -1.20 17.43
CA PRO A 310 -5.22 -1.50 16.89
C PRO A 310 -5.17 -2.13 15.50
N ALA A 311 -4.22 -1.71 14.63
CA ALA A 311 -4.05 -2.36 13.33
C ALA A 311 -3.59 -3.82 13.47
N LEU A 312 -2.75 -4.11 14.47
CA LEU A 312 -2.32 -5.48 14.77
C LEU A 312 -3.49 -6.35 15.21
N LEU A 313 -4.34 -5.83 16.10
CA LEU A 313 -5.53 -6.52 16.59
C LEU A 313 -6.55 -6.74 15.47
N MET A 314 -6.80 -5.72 14.65
CA MET A 314 -7.70 -5.82 13.50
C MET A 314 -7.20 -6.85 12.49
N TRP A 315 -5.89 -6.87 12.21
CA TRP A 315 -5.31 -7.79 11.24
C TRP A 315 -5.29 -9.24 11.76
N GLN A 316 -5.06 -9.45 13.05
CA GLN A 316 -5.21 -10.77 13.68
C GLN A 316 -6.66 -11.26 13.66
N ALA A 317 -7.63 -10.35 13.84
CA ALA A 317 -9.04 -10.68 13.75
C ALA A 317 -9.49 -10.94 12.29
N LYS A 318 -8.88 -10.26 11.32
CA LYS A 318 -9.17 -10.41 9.88
C LYS A 318 -7.89 -10.26 9.05
N PRO A 319 -7.31 -11.35 8.52
CA PRO A 319 -6.01 -11.38 7.84
C PRO A 319 -5.91 -10.62 6.49
N LEU A 320 -6.83 -9.70 6.20
CA LEU A 320 -7.00 -9.06 4.88
C LEU A 320 -6.13 -7.82 4.63
N SER A 321 -5.31 -7.38 5.60
CA SER A 321 -4.50 -6.16 5.44
C SER A 321 -3.11 -6.42 4.91
N HIS A 322 -2.69 -5.66 3.89
CA HIS A 322 -1.30 -5.62 3.46
C HIS A 322 -0.45 -4.78 4.45
N PRO A 323 0.80 -5.19 4.80
CA PRO A 323 1.60 -4.49 5.83
C PRO A 323 1.92 -3.02 5.50
N ARG A 324 1.87 -2.65 4.22
CA ARG A 324 1.99 -1.25 3.75
C ARG A 324 1.02 -0.27 4.41
N TYR A 325 -0.16 -0.73 4.85
CA TYR A 325 -1.11 0.15 5.53
C TYR A 325 -0.53 0.74 6.81
N VAL A 326 0.36 0.02 7.50
CA VAL A 326 0.98 0.50 8.75
C VAL A 326 2.35 1.15 8.55
N ALA A 327 2.80 1.34 7.31
CA ALA A 327 4.09 1.97 6.97
C ALA A 327 4.21 3.42 7.47
N LEU A 328 3.07 4.12 7.64
CA LEU A 328 3.06 5.50 8.18
C LEU A 328 3.68 5.61 9.58
N PHE A 329 3.58 4.56 10.40
CA PHE A 329 4.06 4.57 11.78
C PHE A 329 5.57 4.32 11.90
N ALA A 330 6.22 3.79 10.86
CA ALA A 330 7.66 3.53 10.85
C ALA A 330 8.50 4.80 11.06
N VAL A 331 7.95 5.99 10.78
CA VAL A 331 8.65 7.27 11.00
C VAL A 331 8.95 7.50 12.48
N ALA A 332 8.06 7.03 13.37
CA ALA A 332 8.27 7.10 14.81
C ALA A 332 9.33 6.10 15.28
N LEU A 333 9.41 4.91 14.65
CA LEU A 333 10.49 3.94 14.87
C LEU A 333 11.84 4.56 14.47
N LEU A 334 11.95 5.20 13.30
CA LEU A 334 13.18 5.85 12.87
C LEU A 334 13.58 7.03 13.79
N LEU A 335 12.62 7.78 14.33
CA LEU A 335 12.88 8.79 15.36
C LEU A 335 13.44 8.16 16.65
N PHE A 336 12.86 7.04 17.11
CA PHE A 336 13.37 6.28 18.26
C PHE A 336 14.80 5.80 18.03
N VAL A 337 15.09 5.20 16.88
CA VAL A 337 16.41 4.68 16.54
C VAL A 337 17.43 5.82 16.42
N GLY A 338 17.06 6.92 15.77
CA GLY A 338 17.88 8.13 15.69
C GLY A 338 18.21 8.70 17.08
N TYR A 339 17.23 8.66 18.00
CA TYR A 339 17.43 9.04 19.39
C TYR A 339 18.38 8.08 20.11
N ALA A 340 18.20 6.78 19.95
CA ALA A 340 19.04 5.76 20.57
C ALA A 340 20.51 5.92 20.16
N LEU A 341 20.78 6.02 18.86
CA LEU A 341 22.13 6.26 18.32
C LEU A 341 22.74 7.58 18.84
N ALA A 342 21.94 8.65 18.92
CA ALA A 342 22.42 9.95 19.42
C ALA A 342 22.82 9.91 20.90
N GLN A 343 22.07 9.20 21.75
CA GLN A 343 22.34 9.11 23.17
C GLN A 343 23.43 8.09 23.50
N LEU A 344 23.40 6.92 22.88
CA LEU A 344 24.42 5.88 23.09
C LEU A 344 25.81 6.37 22.68
N GLY A 345 25.92 7.07 21.55
CA GLY A 345 27.18 7.65 21.08
C GLY A 345 27.78 8.74 21.97
N ARG A 346 27.14 9.13 23.08
CA ARG A 346 27.70 10.06 24.09
C ARG A 346 28.52 9.34 25.16
N ARG A 347 28.25 8.06 25.45
CA ARG A 347 28.95 7.26 26.46
C ARG A 347 30.00 6.38 25.79
N VAL A 348 31.17 6.17 26.40
CA VAL A 348 32.26 5.35 25.81
C VAL A 348 31.76 3.93 25.49
N VAL A 349 31.16 3.24 26.47
CA VAL A 349 30.58 1.90 26.29
C VAL A 349 29.42 1.89 25.26
N GLY A 350 28.64 2.98 25.21
CA GLY A 350 27.54 3.12 24.25
C GLY A 350 27.99 3.41 22.81
N ARG A 351 29.22 3.90 22.59
CA ARG A 351 29.73 4.21 21.24
C ARG A 351 29.89 2.95 20.40
N THR A 352 30.47 1.87 20.95
CA THR A 352 30.61 0.60 20.22
C THR A 352 29.24 0.07 19.80
N LEU A 353 28.28 0.01 20.73
CA LEU A 353 26.91 -0.40 20.41
C LEU A 353 26.27 0.50 19.36
N SER A 354 26.45 1.81 19.45
CA SER A 354 25.93 2.76 18.46
C SER A 354 26.56 2.56 17.08
N VAL A 355 27.85 2.22 16.99
CA VAL A 355 28.53 1.94 15.72
C VAL A 355 28.03 0.62 15.14
N VAL A 356 28.00 -0.45 15.94
CA VAL A 356 27.49 -1.76 15.52
C VAL A 356 26.05 -1.65 15.03
N LEU A 357 25.17 -1.01 15.81
CA LEU A 357 23.79 -0.77 15.42
C LEU A 357 23.68 0.04 14.11
N GLY A 358 24.48 1.10 13.97
CA GLY A 358 24.52 1.88 12.73
C GLY A 358 24.97 1.06 11.51
N LEU A 359 26.02 0.24 11.68
CA LEU A 359 26.52 -0.65 10.62
C LEU A 359 25.50 -1.74 10.28
N THR A 360 24.81 -2.32 11.26
CA THR A 360 23.73 -3.30 11.02
C THR A 360 22.59 -2.68 10.22
N ILE A 361 22.18 -1.44 10.53
CA ILE A 361 21.14 -0.74 9.78
C ILE A 361 21.60 -0.45 8.34
N LEU A 362 22.84 -0.01 8.16
CA LEU A 362 23.43 0.23 6.83
C LEU A 362 23.49 -1.05 6.00
N ALA A 363 23.98 -2.14 6.59
CA ALA A 363 24.04 -3.46 5.94
C ALA A 363 22.64 -3.96 5.59
N HIS A 364 21.68 -3.89 6.52
CA HIS A 364 20.29 -4.27 6.25
C HIS A 364 19.69 -3.45 5.12
N SER A 365 19.91 -2.13 5.12
CA SER A 365 19.40 -1.24 4.08
C SER A 365 20.03 -1.55 2.72
N ALA A 366 21.33 -1.81 2.67
CA ALA A 366 22.03 -2.19 1.46
C ALA A 366 21.52 -3.53 0.89
N ILE A 367 21.34 -4.55 1.73
CA ILE A 367 20.79 -5.86 1.34
C ILE A 367 19.36 -5.68 0.79
N ALA A 368 18.51 -4.93 1.47
CA ALA A 368 17.11 -4.73 1.05
C ALA A 368 17.01 -3.94 -0.26
N LEU A 369 17.80 -2.88 -0.42
CA LEU A 369 17.83 -2.11 -1.67
C LEU A 369 18.44 -2.93 -2.82
N HIS A 370 19.46 -3.74 -2.55
CA HIS A 370 20.01 -4.66 -3.54
C HIS A 370 18.95 -5.68 -3.98
N ALA A 371 18.23 -6.29 -3.03
CA ALA A 371 17.13 -7.19 -3.33
C ALA A 371 16.05 -6.50 -4.18
N TRP A 372 15.62 -5.30 -3.80
CA TRP A 372 14.62 -4.52 -4.55
C TRP A 372 15.02 -4.20 -5.99
N TYR A 373 16.27 -3.79 -6.21
CA TYR A 373 16.71 -3.35 -7.54
C TYR A 373 17.26 -4.48 -8.42
N CYS A 374 17.91 -5.48 -7.82
CA CYS A 374 18.74 -6.43 -8.56
C CYS A 374 18.23 -7.86 -8.50
N ASP A 375 17.39 -8.23 -7.52
CA ASP A 375 16.89 -9.59 -7.39
C ASP A 375 15.51 -9.74 -8.06
N PRO A 376 15.39 -10.53 -9.14
CA PRO A 376 14.13 -10.77 -9.82
C PRO A 376 13.05 -11.35 -8.93
N ASN A 377 13.35 -11.96 -7.78
CA ASN A 377 12.32 -12.48 -6.87
C ASN A 377 11.52 -11.37 -6.18
N PHE A 378 12.09 -10.16 -6.04
CA PHE A 378 11.45 -9.04 -5.34
C PHE A 378 10.84 -7.98 -6.27
N GLY A 379 11.03 -8.10 -7.58
CA GLY A 379 10.39 -7.19 -8.53
C GLY A 379 8.85 -7.30 -8.53
N LYS A 380 8.18 -6.35 -9.16
CA LYS A 380 6.77 -6.45 -9.54
C LYS A 380 6.52 -7.47 -10.65
N ASP A 381 5.25 -7.66 -10.98
CA ASP A 381 4.79 -8.49 -12.09
C ASP A 381 5.35 -8.00 -13.44
N ASP A 382 5.68 -8.94 -14.33
CA ASP A 382 6.32 -8.64 -15.61
C ASP A 382 5.30 -8.32 -16.71
N VAL A 383 4.52 -7.25 -16.49
CA VAL A 383 3.51 -6.77 -17.44
C VAL A 383 4.13 -6.37 -18.78
N ARG A 384 5.33 -5.76 -18.78
CA ARG A 384 6.01 -5.34 -20.02
C ARG A 384 6.55 -6.52 -20.82
N GLY A 385 7.13 -7.54 -20.17
CA GLY A 385 7.52 -8.77 -20.85
C GLY A 385 6.32 -9.48 -21.46
N LEU A 386 5.21 -9.54 -20.73
CA LEU A 386 3.94 -10.08 -21.22
C LEU A 386 3.39 -9.27 -22.41
N ALA A 387 3.37 -7.95 -22.32
CA ALA A 387 2.89 -7.07 -23.39
C ALA A 387 3.73 -7.22 -24.67
N ALA A 388 5.06 -7.25 -24.55
CA ALA A 388 5.95 -7.44 -25.71
C ALA A 388 5.72 -8.80 -26.38
N HIS A 389 5.42 -9.84 -25.62
CA HIS A 389 5.05 -11.15 -26.16
C HIS A 389 3.70 -11.10 -26.89
N LEU A 390 2.68 -10.45 -26.30
CA LEU A 390 1.38 -10.28 -26.97
C LEU A 390 1.54 -9.45 -28.25
N GLU A 391 2.32 -8.37 -28.25
CA GLU A 391 2.58 -7.55 -29.45
C GLU A 391 3.23 -8.35 -30.57
N ALA A 392 4.06 -9.33 -30.24
CA ALA A 392 4.72 -10.19 -31.21
C ALA A 392 3.81 -11.29 -31.80
N GLU A 393 2.78 -11.73 -31.07
CA GLU A 393 1.97 -12.89 -31.43
C GLU A 393 0.52 -12.59 -31.81
N THR A 394 0.02 -11.41 -31.41
CA THR A 394 -1.36 -10.96 -31.65
C THR A 394 -1.50 -10.09 -32.90
N THR A 395 -2.65 -10.20 -33.54
CA THR A 395 -3.08 -9.40 -34.69
C THR A 395 -4.42 -8.72 -34.39
N ALA A 396 -4.89 -7.83 -35.26
CA ALA A 396 -6.19 -7.17 -35.10
C ALA A 396 -7.40 -8.13 -35.11
N ALA A 397 -7.20 -9.38 -35.54
CA ALA A 397 -8.23 -10.43 -35.56
C ALA A 397 -8.25 -11.28 -34.27
N ASP A 398 -7.32 -11.05 -33.37
CA ASP A 398 -7.23 -11.76 -32.08
C ASP A 398 -7.88 -10.92 -30.97
N LEU A 399 -8.19 -11.56 -29.84
CA LEU A 399 -8.78 -10.90 -28.67
C LEU A 399 -7.92 -11.12 -27.44
N ILE A 400 -7.71 -10.08 -26.63
CA ILE A 400 -7.07 -10.20 -25.31
C ILE A 400 -8.14 -10.06 -24.23
N VAL A 401 -8.20 -11.03 -23.32
CA VAL A 401 -9.05 -10.97 -22.12
C VAL A 401 -8.14 -10.70 -20.92
N ALA A 402 -8.21 -9.50 -20.36
CA ALA A 402 -7.46 -9.11 -19.18
C ALA A 402 -8.32 -9.20 -17.90
N PRO A 403 -7.71 -9.27 -16.71
CA PRO A 403 -8.46 -9.30 -15.46
C PRO A 403 -9.30 -8.04 -15.26
N TRP A 404 -10.53 -8.20 -14.76
CA TRP A 404 -11.57 -7.18 -14.87
C TRP A 404 -11.27 -5.82 -14.20
N GLN A 405 -10.40 -5.77 -13.20
CA GLN A 405 -9.96 -4.53 -12.52
C GLN A 405 -8.50 -4.17 -12.79
N ASP A 406 -7.87 -4.77 -13.80
CA ASP A 406 -6.46 -4.57 -14.07
C ASP A 406 -6.25 -3.79 -15.37
N TRP A 407 -5.79 -2.54 -15.22
CA TRP A 407 -5.43 -1.66 -16.34
C TRP A 407 -3.93 -1.67 -16.64
N SER A 408 -3.14 -2.56 -16.02
CA SER A 408 -1.69 -2.53 -16.19
C SER A 408 -1.27 -2.77 -17.64
N LEU A 409 -2.01 -3.62 -18.34
CA LEU A 409 -1.77 -3.93 -19.74
C LEU A 409 -2.06 -2.74 -20.67
N ASP A 410 -3.03 -1.88 -20.36
CA ASP A 410 -3.37 -0.66 -21.14
C ASP A 410 -2.20 0.31 -21.26
N TYR A 411 -1.30 0.29 -20.28
CA TYR A 411 -0.12 1.15 -20.23
C TYR A 411 1.15 0.48 -20.76
N ALA A 412 1.09 -0.80 -21.11
CA ALA A 412 2.23 -1.58 -21.54
C ALA A 412 2.07 -2.17 -22.95
N TYR A 413 0.84 -2.45 -23.38
CA TYR A 413 0.51 -3.03 -24.68
C TYR A 413 0.10 -1.94 -25.68
N HIS A 414 0.73 -1.95 -26.84
CA HIS A 414 0.49 -1.03 -27.96
C HIS A 414 0.20 -1.77 -29.28
N GLY A 415 -0.07 -3.08 -29.19
CA GLY A 415 -0.40 -3.90 -30.34
C GLY A 415 -1.84 -3.71 -30.84
N PRO A 416 -2.20 -4.38 -31.95
CA PRO A 416 -3.45 -4.15 -32.65
C PRO A 416 -4.67 -4.90 -32.08
N ALA A 417 -4.48 -5.88 -31.19
CA ALA A 417 -5.58 -6.69 -30.66
C ALA A 417 -6.36 -5.92 -29.58
N PRO A 418 -7.71 -5.92 -29.62
CA PRO A 418 -8.52 -5.33 -28.56
C PRO A 418 -8.35 -6.05 -27.22
N ILE A 419 -8.39 -5.28 -26.13
CA ILE A 419 -8.38 -5.78 -24.75
C ILE A 419 -9.78 -5.62 -24.16
N ILE A 420 -10.36 -6.71 -23.67
CA ILE A 420 -11.61 -6.73 -22.91
C ILE A 420 -11.38 -7.18 -21.47
N ARG A 421 -12.30 -6.79 -20.57
CA ARG A 421 -12.22 -7.01 -19.11
C ARG A 421 -13.59 -7.42 -18.54
N PRO A 422 -14.17 -8.55 -18.99
CA PRO A 422 -15.48 -8.97 -18.49
C PRO A 422 -15.44 -9.25 -16.99
N ASN A 423 -16.48 -8.84 -16.25
CA ASN A 423 -16.55 -9.01 -14.80
C ASN A 423 -17.15 -10.37 -14.42
N PRO A 424 -16.36 -11.36 -13.96
CA PRO A 424 -16.83 -12.72 -13.69
C PRO A 424 -17.85 -12.81 -12.53
N ALA A 425 -18.05 -11.73 -11.77
CA ALA A 425 -19.11 -11.64 -10.78
C ALA A 425 -20.51 -11.51 -11.43
N ASP A 426 -20.59 -10.99 -12.65
CA ASP A 426 -21.80 -10.94 -13.47
C ASP A 426 -21.66 -11.95 -14.62
N GLU A 427 -22.22 -13.14 -14.41
CA GLU A 427 -22.08 -14.26 -15.33
C GLU A 427 -22.72 -14.00 -16.69
N SER A 428 -23.95 -13.46 -16.68
CA SER A 428 -24.69 -13.16 -17.89
C SER A 428 -23.96 -12.10 -18.72
N ALA A 429 -23.58 -10.97 -18.09
CA ALA A 429 -22.87 -9.92 -18.80
C ALA A 429 -21.48 -10.38 -19.31
N THR A 430 -20.80 -11.25 -18.56
CA THR A 430 -19.53 -11.84 -18.99
C THR A 430 -19.70 -12.71 -20.22
N ARG A 431 -20.67 -13.64 -20.23
CA ARG A 431 -20.91 -14.50 -21.40
C ARG A 431 -21.41 -13.72 -22.60
N GLU A 432 -22.28 -12.73 -22.41
CA GLU A 432 -22.73 -11.85 -23.49
C GLU A 432 -21.56 -11.07 -24.11
N THR A 433 -20.67 -10.53 -23.28
CA THR A 433 -19.46 -9.83 -23.76
C THR A 433 -18.55 -10.79 -24.53
N LEU A 434 -18.30 -11.99 -24.00
CA LEU A 434 -17.49 -13.00 -24.68
C LEU A 434 -18.12 -13.41 -26.01
N ALA A 435 -19.42 -13.68 -26.04
CA ALA A 435 -20.15 -14.05 -27.26
C ALA A 435 -20.02 -12.98 -28.35
N ALA A 436 -20.23 -11.71 -27.98
CA ALA A 436 -20.14 -10.59 -28.92
C ALA A 436 -18.72 -10.41 -29.49
N GLN A 437 -17.69 -10.56 -28.65
CA GLN A 437 -16.29 -10.30 -29.04
C GLN A 437 -15.64 -11.48 -29.77
N THR A 438 -16.03 -12.71 -29.41
CA THR A 438 -15.53 -13.94 -30.06
C THR A 438 -16.20 -14.25 -31.39
N ALA A 439 -17.30 -13.57 -31.73
CA ALA A 439 -17.87 -13.64 -33.09
C ALA A 439 -16.90 -13.21 -34.19
N ALA A 440 -15.98 -12.28 -33.87
CA ALA A 440 -14.98 -11.78 -34.81
C ALA A 440 -13.57 -12.37 -34.59
N ALA A 441 -13.29 -12.93 -33.41
CA ALA A 441 -11.95 -13.39 -33.02
C ALA A 441 -11.88 -14.91 -32.86
N ARG A 442 -10.97 -15.55 -33.60
CA ARG A 442 -10.74 -17.01 -33.50
C ARG A 442 -9.63 -17.39 -32.52
N ARG A 443 -8.78 -16.44 -32.12
CA ARG A 443 -7.74 -16.67 -31.10
C ARG A 443 -7.98 -15.72 -29.95
N VAL A 444 -8.00 -16.26 -28.74
CA VAL A 444 -8.24 -15.50 -27.51
C VAL A 444 -7.08 -15.72 -26.55
N PHE A 445 -6.43 -14.62 -26.17
CA PHE A 445 -5.33 -14.58 -25.21
C PHE A 445 -5.88 -14.14 -23.86
N VAL A 446 -6.04 -15.08 -22.94
CA VAL A 446 -6.48 -14.79 -21.57
C VAL A 446 -5.27 -14.50 -20.70
N VAL A 447 -5.18 -13.27 -20.21
CA VAL A 447 -4.19 -12.83 -19.23
C VAL A 447 -4.81 -12.94 -17.85
N ASP A 448 -4.14 -13.65 -16.95
CA ASP A 448 -4.56 -13.79 -15.55
C ASP A 448 -3.36 -14.01 -14.61
N TYR A 449 -3.68 -14.24 -13.33
CA TYR A 449 -2.68 -14.48 -12.30
C TYR A 449 -2.67 -15.97 -11.94
N PRO A 450 -1.50 -16.60 -11.68
CA PRO A 450 -1.42 -18.02 -11.32
C PRO A 450 -2.22 -18.44 -10.07
N ARG A 451 -2.57 -17.47 -9.21
CA ARG A 451 -3.42 -17.65 -8.03
C ARG A 451 -4.59 -16.66 -8.06
N ASP A 452 -5.13 -16.37 -9.24
CA ASP A 452 -6.25 -15.45 -9.37
C ASP A 452 -7.45 -15.97 -8.59
N ASN A 453 -8.00 -15.12 -7.73
CA ASN A 453 -9.17 -15.42 -6.92
C ASN A 453 -10.39 -14.59 -7.34
N ARG A 454 -10.31 -13.91 -8.49
CA ARG A 454 -11.37 -13.03 -9.01
C ARG A 454 -12.34 -13.76 -9.92
N ASP A 455 -11.87 -14.75 -10.68
CA ASP A 455 -12.73 -15.71 -11.38
C ASP A 455 -12.67 -17.08 -10.69
N ARG A 456 -13.20 -17.17 -9.45
CA ARG A 456 -13.12 -18.41 -8.65
C ARG A 456 -13.87 -19.58 -9.25
N ARG A 457 -14.83 -19.29 -10.13
CA ARG A 457 -15.65 -20.29 -10.83
C ARG A 457 -15.03 -20.69 -12.18
N GLU A 458 -13.88 -20.11 -12.54
CA GLU A 458 -13.23 -20.31 -13.84
C GLU A 458 -14.23 -20.08 -15.00
N LEU A 459 -15.10 -19.08 -14.86
CA LEU A 459 -16.18 -18.78 -15.79
C LEU A 459 -15.67 -18.42 -17.20
N VAL A 460 -14.65 -17.55 -17.28
CA VAL A 460 -14.06 -17.13 -18.55
C VAL A 460 -13.41 -18.32 -19.27
N PRO A 461 -12.50 -19.08 -18.64
CA PRO A 461 -11.95 -20.28 -19.25
C PRO A 461 -13.00 -21.32 -19.61
N PHE A 462 -13.97 -21.59 -18.74
CA PHE A 462 -15.07 -22.51 -19.04
C PHE A 462 -15.82 -22.09 -20.32
N ALA A 463 -16.18 -20.81 -20.42
CA ALA A 463 -16.88 -20.29 -21.60
C ALA A 463 -16.03 -20.40 -22.89
N LEU A 464 -14.72 -20.19 -22.81
CA LEU A 464 -13.83 -20.34 -23.96
C LEU A 464 -13.60 -21.80 -24.35
N GLU A 465 -13.52 -22.71 -23.36
CA GLU A 465 -13.36 -24.15 -23.57
C GLU A 465 -14.65 -24.80 -24.11
N SER A 466 -15.82 -24.20 -23.86
CA SER A 466 -17.07 -24.61 -24.54
C SER A 466 -17.13 -24.26 -26.02
N ALA A 467 -16.26 -23.37 -26.51
CA ALA A 467 -16.27 -22.86 -27.88
C ALA A 467 -14.97 -23.16 -28.65
N GLY A 468 -14.05 -23.91 -28.05
CA GLY A 468 -12.74 -24.17 -28.62
C GLY A 468 -11.79 -24.90 -27.69
N SER A 469 -10.49 -24.82 -28.00
CA SER A 469 -9.45 -25.56 -27.29
C SER A 469 -8.35 -24.66 -26.76
N LEU A 470 -7.84 -24.97 -25.57
CA LEU A 470 -6.62 -24.37 -25.02
C LEU A 470 -5.39 -24.96 -25.72
N ILE A 471 -4.61 -24.14 -26.40
CA ILE A 471 -3.46 -24.59 -27.20
C ILE A 471 -2.12 -24.30 -26.52
N GLU A 472 -2.00 -23.18 -25.80
CA GLU A 472 -0.75 -22.79 -25.16
C GLU A 472 -0.95 -22.17 -23.78
N ARG A 473 -0.01 -22.44 -22.87
CA ARG A 473 0.15 -21.73 -21.60
C ARG A 473 1.55 -21.15 -21.53
N ARG A 474 1.66 -19.83 -21.34
CA ARG A 474 2.94 -19.16 -21.14
C ARG A 474 2.95 -18.42 -19.81
N SER A 475 4.01 -18.59 -19.04
CA SER A 475 4.15 -17.96 -17.72
C SER A 475 5.13 -16.79 -17.79
N PHE A 476 4.73 -15.70 -17.15
CA PHE A 476 5.55 -14.54 -16.87
C PHE A 476 5.70 -14.40 -15.36
N LYS A 477 6.52 -13.48 -14.90
CA LYS A 477 6.61 -13.25 -13.47
C LYS A 477 5.29 -12.65 -12.96
N GLY A 478 4.60 -13.39 -12.11
CA GLY A 478 3.35 -12.97 -11.46
C GLY A 478 2.10 -13.07 -12.34
N LEU A 479 2.26 -13.35 -13.64
CA LEU A 479 1.19 -13.38 -14.64
C LEU A 479 1.33 -14.63 -15.51
N ARG A 480 0.24 -15.06 -16.13
CA ARG A 480 0.29 -16.08 -17.20
C ARG A 480 -0.65 -15.68 -18.33
N VAL A 481 -0.39 -16.25 -19.50
CA VAL A 481 -1.20 -16.12 -20.70
C VAL A 481 -1.66 -17.51 -21.11
N ARG A 482 -2.96 -17.65 -21.37
CA ARG A 482 -3.59 -18.85 -21.92
C ARG A 482 -4.12 -18.53 -23.32
N LEU A 483 -3.66 -19.26 -24.33
CA LEU A 483 -4.10 -19.09 -25.70
C LEU A 483 -5.17 -20.12 -26.06
N TYR A 484 -6.38 -19.63 -26.34
CA TYR A 484 -7.49 -20.42 -26.84
C TYR A 484 -7.64 -20.22 -28.34
N VAL A 485 -7.90 -21.30 -29.07
CA VAL A 485 -8.33 -21.26 -30.48
C VAL A 485 -9.77 -21.75 -30.53
N LEU A 486 -10.64 -20.90 -31.05
CA LEU A 486 -12.07 -21.13 -31.07
C LEU A 486 -12.53 -21.79 -32.37
N ASP A 487 -13.38 -22.79 -32.24
CA ASP A 487 -14.09 -23.45 -33.33
C ASP A 487 -15.34 -22.65 -33.74
N GLY A 488 -15.91 -21.90 -32.79
CA GLY A 488 -17.05 -20.99 -32.98
C GLY A 488 -17.08 -19.87 -31.92
N PRO A 489 -18.03 -18.92 -32.02
CA PRO A 489 -18.23 -17.93 -30.97
C PRO A 489 -18.65 -18.58 -29.66
N VAL A 490 -18.31 -17.96 -28.53
CA VAL A 490 -18.83 -18.35 -27.22
C VAL A 490 -20.34 -18.19 -27.22
N GLU A 491 -21.08 -19.23 -26.82
CA GLU A 491 -22.53 -19.12 -26.68
C GLU A 491 -22.93 -18.37 -25.40
N PRO A 492 -24.06 -17.63 -25.43
CA PRO A 492 -24.68 -17.06 -24.23
C PRO A 492 -24.96 -18.13 -23.16
N VAL A 493 -25.31 -17.69 -21.94
CA VAL A 493 -25.69 -18.63 -20.87
C VAL A 493 -26.79 -19.57 -21.37
N PRO A 494 -26.58 -20.90 -21.39
CA PRO A 494 -27.59 -21.84 -21.85
C PRO A 494 -28.78 -21.82 -20.90
N GLN A 495 -29.97 -22.06 -21.45
CA GLN A 495 -31.17 -22.17 -20.63
C GLN A 495 -31.07 -23.46 -19.79
N LEU A 496 -30.87 -23.31 -18.49
CA LEU A 496 -30.76 -24.44 -17.58
C LEU A 496 -32.13 -25.11 -17.40
N ALA A 497 -32.17 -26.42 -17.58
CA ALA A 497 -33.35 -27.23 -17.27
C ALA A 497 -33.40 -27.52 -15.76
N PRO A 498 -34.56 -27.42 -15.10
CA PRO A 498 -34.69 -27.79 -13.69
C PRO A 498 -34.27 -29.25 -13.46
N ALA A 499 -33.38 -29.48 -12.48
CA ALA A 499 -32.79 -30.81 -12.23
C ALA A 499 -33.25 -31.41 -10.90
N GLY A 500 -33.58 -30.58 -9.91
CA GLY A 500 -34.27 -30.97 -8.67
C GLY A 500 -33.65 -32.14 -7.91
N ALA A 501 -32.32 -32.33 -7.96
CA ALA A 501 -31.64 -33.46 -7.34
C ALA A 501 -30.91 -33.03 -6.05
N ASP A 502 -31.21 -33.71 -4.94
CA ASP A 502 -30.64 -33.44 -3.61
C ASP A 502 -29.53 -34.45 -3.31
N PHE A 503 -28.34 -33.95 -2.99
CA PHE A 503 -27.14 -34.72 -2.64
C PHE A 503 -26.75 -34.54 -1.16
N GLY A 504 -27.67 -34.08 -0.31
CA GLY A 504 -27.45 -33.83 1.13
C GLY A 504 -27.06 -32.37 1.38
N PRO A 505 -25.77 -32.04 1.57
CA PRO A 505 -25.36 -30.64 1.74
C PRO A 505 -25.42 -29.80 0.45
N LEU A 506 -25.71 -30.42 -0.70
CA LEU A 506 -25.76 -29.77 -2.02
C LEU A 506 -27.05 -30.14 -2.74
N CYS A 507 -27.68 -29.18 -3.41
CA CYS A 507 -28.85 -29.39 -4.26
C CYS A 507 -28.56 -28.89 -5.67
N LEU A 508 -28.72 -29.78 -6.65
CA LEU A 508 -28.66 -29.47 -8.08
C LEU A 508 -30.01 -28.89 -8.50
N THR A 509 -30.08 -27.57 -8.56
CA THR A 509 -31.32 -26.84 -8.87
C THR A 509 -31.65 -26.89 -10.36
N ALA A 510 -30.64 -26.82 -11.22
CA ALA A 510 -30.79 -26.87 -12.67
C ALA A 510 -29.52 -27.42 -13.33
N ALA A 511 -29.65 -27.96 -14.53
CA ALA A 511 -28.57 -28.51 -15.33
C ALA A 511 -28.80 -28.19 -16.81
N TRP A 512 -27.71 -28.08 -17.55
CA TRP A 512 -27.74 -28.07 -19.01
C TRP A 512 -26.84 -29.21 -19.47
N VAL A 513 -27.32 -29.95 -20.47
CA VAL A 513 -26.58 -31.05 -21.08
C VAL A 513 -26.35 -30.68 -22.53
N GLU A 514 -25.09 -30.48 -22.88
CA GLU A 514 -24.69 -30.33 -24.27
C GLU A 514 -24.88 -31.67 -24.99
N GLN A 515 -25.57 -31.66 -26.12
CA GLN A 515 -25.79 -32.85 -26.92
C GLN A 515 -24.67 -32.96 -27.96
N SER A 516 -23.93 -34.07 -27.91
CA SER A 516 -22.73 -34.30 -28.76
C SER A 516 -21.58 -33.33 -28.50
N PRO A 517 -21.12 -33.16 -27.25
CA PRO A 517 -19.94 -32.37 -26.97
C PRO A 517 -18.73 -32.93 -27.73
N PRO A 518 -17.79 -32.08 -28.20
CA PRO A 518 -16.47 -32.54 -28.62
C PRO A 518 -15.88 -33.43 -27.50
N ALA A 519 -15.17 -34.51 -27.87
CA ALA A 519 -14.85 -35.62 -26.95
C ALA A 519 -14.05 -35.24 -25.67
N ASP A 520 -13.60 -33.99 -25.53
CA ASP A 520 -12.75 -33.50 -24.45
C ASP A 520 -13.43 -32.52 -23.47
N THR A 521 -14.73 -32.22 -23.59
CA THR A 521 -15.45 -31.32 -22.67
C THR A 521 -16.25 -32.06 -21.62
N ALA A 522 -15.60 -32.49 -20.55
CA ALA A 522 -16.28 -32.85 -19.30
C ALA A 522 -15.63 -32.13 -18.13
N VAL A 523 -16.22 -31.01 -17.71
CA VAL A 523 -15.90 -30.34 -16.45
C VAL A 523 -17.20 -30.14 -15.67
N THR A 524 -17.25 -30.71 -14.47
CA THR A 524 -18.34 -30.56 -13.52
C THR A 524 -18.06 -29.34 -12.63
N VAL A 525 -19.01 -28.42 -12.49
CA VAL A 525 -18.97 -27.31 -11.52
C VAL A 525 -19.75 -27.69 -10.27
#